data_AF-A0A7C9E755-F1
#
_entry.id   AF-A0A7C9E755-F1
#
_cell.length_a   1.000
_cell.length_b   1.000
_cell.length_c   1.000
_cell.angle_alpha   90.00
_cell.angle_beta   90.00
_cell.angle_gamma   90.00
#
_symmetry.space_group_name_H-M   'P 1'
#
loop_
_entity.id
_entity.type
_entity.pdbx_description
1 polymer ?
#
loop_
_entity_poly.entity_id
_entity_poly.type
_entity_poly.pdbx_seq_one_letter_code
_entity_poly.pdbx_strand_id
1 'polypeptide(L)'
;NLSHNNFANQIPPTIGNLKVLESFDLSCNNLSGEIPREIEKLTFLEFFNVSQNQLVGLIPQSTQLSTFNNDSYLENPGLCGPPLSKKCRNEDAPQQPLPTSNNPLDSNWTSDIHLWEVILIGCAFGWVVGVISGYFILSAREPLWLSRFAWKLEYRVLQ
;
A
#
# COMPACT_ATOMS: atom_id res chain seq x y z
N ASN A 1 -11.99 0.39 22.96
CA ASN A 1 -11.45 -0.21 21.72
C ASN A 1 -12.57 -0.26 20.68
N LEU A 2 -12.38 0.42 19.56
CA LEU A 2 -13.28 0.47 18.41
C LEU A 2 -12.52 0.20 17.09
N SER A 3 -11.35 -0.47 17.15
CA SER A 3 -10.58 -0.79 15.95
C SER A 3 -11.25 -1.84 15.07
N HIS A 4 -10.83 -1.93 13.80
CA HIS A 4 -11.32 -2.90 12.82
C HIS A 4 -12.84 -2.85 12.61
N ASN A 5 -13.36 -1.63 12.48
CA ASN A 5 -14.75 -1.39 12.14
C ASN A 5 -14.84 -0.64 10.80
N ASN A 6 -16.07 -0.37 10.36
CA ASN A 6 -16.31 0.43 9.16
C ASN A 6 -16.83 1.83 9.53
N PHE A 7 -16.34 2.41 10.64
CA PHE A 7 -16.73 3.76 11.02
C PHE A 7 -16.19 4.75 10.00
N ALA A 8 -17.05 5.66 9.57
CA ALA A 8 -16.74 6.70 8.61
C ALA A 8 -17.06 8.08 9.20
N ASN A 9 -16.64 9.13 8.49
CA ASN A 9 -16.73 10.53 8.91
C ASN A 9 -15.75 10.89 10.03
N GLN A 10 -15.98 12.05 10.65
CA GLN A 10 -15.06 12.69 11.58
C GLN A 10 -15.17 12.13 13.00
N ILE A 11 -14.06 12.19 13.73
CA ILE A 11 -14.05 11.93 15.17
C ILE A 11 -14.79 13.08 15.86
N PRO A 12 -15.86 12.80 16.62
CA PRO A 12 -16.64 13.86 17.24
C PRO A 12 -15.85 14.55 18.37
N PRO A 13 -15.89 15.88 18.47
CA PRO A 13 -15.16 16.64 19.50
C PRO A 13 -15.63 16.31 20.93
N THR A 14 -16.83 15.71 21.06
CA THR A 14 -17.38 15.24 22.34
C THR A 14 -16.52 14.16 23.01
N ILE A 15 -15.60 13.53 22.28
CA ILE A 15 -14.64 12.57 22.86
C ILE A 15 -13.82 13.19 24.00
N GLY A 16 -13.52 14.50 23.93
CA GLY A 16 -12.78 15.20 24.98
C GLY A 16 -13.50 15.31 26.33
N ASN A 17 -14.76 14.89 26.42
CA ASN A 17 -15.48 14.79 27.69
C ASN A 17 -15.13 13.54 28.50
N LEU A 18 -14.51 12.53 27.88
CA LEU A 18 -14.15 11.26 28.52
C LEU A 18 -12.83 11.39 29.30
N LYS A 19 -12.78 12.30 30.27
CA LYS A 19 -11.52 12.71 30.94
C LYS A 19 -10.74 11.59 31.60
N VAL A 20 -11.38 10.49 31.98
CA VAL A 20 -10.76 9.32 32.64
C VAL A 20 -10.44 8.19 31.64
N LEU A 21 -10.52 8.46 30.34
CA LEU A 21 -10.23 7.45 29.32
C LEU A 21 -8.72 7.15 29.31
N GLU A 22 -8.39 5.87 29.43
CA GLU A 22 -7.00 5.37 29.44
C GLU A 22 -6.59 4.76 28.10
N SER A 23 -7.53 4.14 27.37
CA SER A 23 -7.23 3.46 26.11
C SER A 23 -8.20 3.89 25.01
N PHE A 24 -7.64 4.43 23.93
CA PHE A 24 -8.39 4.89 22.77
C PHE A 24 -7.80 4.32 21.48
N ASP A 25 -8.45 3.26 20.99
CA ASP A 25 -8.11 2.58 19.75
C ASP A 25 -9.22 2.77 18.73
N LEU A 26 -8.93 3.48 17.65
CA LEU A 26 -9.77 3.69 16.47
C LEU A 26 -9.10 3.15 15.19
N SER A 27 -8.01 2.37 15.33
CA SER A 27 -7.25 1.89 14.18
C SER A 27 -8.09 1.06 13.21
N CYS A 28 -7.69 1.00 11.95
CA CYS A 28 -8.34 0.17 10.93
C CYS A 28 -9.84 0.51 10.77
N ASN A 29 -10.12 1.78 10.50
CA ASN A 29 -11.46 2.30 10.20
C ASN A 29 -11.40 3.18 8.95
N ASN A 30 -12.53 3.79 8.58
CA ASN A 30 -12.65 4.66 7.42
C ASN A 30 -12.92 6.13 7.84
N LEU A 31 -12.40 6.54 9.00
CA LEU A 31 -12.60 7.87 9.56
C LEU A 31 -11.85 8.92 8.73
N SER A 32 -12.43 10.12 8.60
CA SER A 32 -11.90 11.20 7.77
C SER A 32 -11.92 12.54 8.50
N GLY A 33 -11.28 13.56 7.93
CA GLY A 33 -11.16 14.89 8.56
C GLY A 33 -10.02 14.97 9.59
N GLU A 34 -10.04 16.02 10.39
CA GLU A 34 -8.96 16.31 11.35
C GLU A 34 -9.13 15.55 12.67
N ILE A 35 -8.01 15.36 13.38
CA ILE A 35 -8.04 14.92 14.78
C ILE A 35 -8.53 16.11 15.62
N PRO A 36 -9.68 16.01 16.32
CA PRO A 36 -10.22 17.13 17.08
C PRO A 36 -9.28 17.52 18.23
N ARG A 37 -9.06 18.83 18.40
CA ARG A 37 -8.22 19.37 19.49
C ARG A 37 -8.77 19.03 20.88
N GLU A 38 -10.04 18.66 20.98
CA GLU A 38 -10.63 18.22 22.23
C GLU A 38 -10.00 16.95 22.80
N ILE A 39 -9.30 16.14 21.99
CA ILE A 39 -8.52 14.98 22.46
C ILE A 39 -7.40 15.41 23.42
N GLU A 40 -6.91 16.66 23.33
CA GLU A 40 -5.91 17.21 24.26
C GLU A 40 -6.42 17.24 25.72
N LYS A 41 -7.74 17.16 25.94
CA LYS A 41 -8.35 17.11 27.28
C LYS A 41 -8.25 15.73 27.93
N LEU A 42 -7.87 14.69 27.18
CA LEU A 42 -7.75 13.31 27.66
C LEU A 42 -6.38 13.10 28.33
N THR A 43 -6.22 13.64 29.52
CA THR A 43 -4.93 13.66 30.23
C THR A 43 -4.53 12.32 30.86
N PHE A 44 -5.45 11.35 30.93
CA PHE A 44 -5.21 10.01 31.50
C PHE A 44 -4.95 8.96 30.40
N LEU A 45 -4.80 9.38 29.15
CA LEU A 45 -4.73 8.47 28.03
C LEU A 45 -3.38 7.74 27.96
N GLU A 46 -3.32 6.46 28.27
CA GLU A 46 -2.10 5.64 28.23
C GLU A 46 -1.87 4.98 26.86
N PHE A 47 -2.95 4.70 26.13
CA PHE A 47 -2.89 4.08 24.81
C PHE A 47 -3.71 4.88 23.80
N PHE A 48 -3.08 5.22 22.68
CA PHE A 48 -3.71 5.93 21.57
C PHE A 48 -3.31 5.29 20.24
N ASN A 49 -4.29 4.93 19.42
CA ASN A 49 -4.05 4.48 18.06
C ASN A 49 -5.18 4.92 17.12
N VAL A 50 -4.82 5.65 16.07
CA VAL A 50 -5.72 6.09 14.99
C VAL A 50 -5.16 5.70 13.62
N SER A 51 -4.22 4.76 13.57
CA SER A 51 -3.60 4.30 12.33
C SER A 51 -4.61 3.66 11.38
N GLN A 52 -4.25 3.56 10.09
CA GLN A 52 -5.09 2.95 9.06
C GLN A 52 -6.49 3.58 8.99
N ASN A 53 -6.51 4.89 8.74
CA ASN A 53 -7.72 5.70 8.55
C ASN A 53 -7.49 6.71 7.41
N GLN A 54 -8.45 7.61 7.17
CA GLN A 54 -8.36 8.67 6.16
C GLN A 54 -8.24 10.06 6.81
N LEU A 55 -7.58 10.16 7.97
CA LEU A 55 -7.43 11.42 8.70
C LEU A 55 -6.47 12.37 7.98
N VAL A 56 -6.72 13.68 8.14
CA VAL A 56 -5.99 14.76 7.48
C VAL A 56 -5.57 15.86 8.46
N GLY A 57 -4.64 16.72 8.04
CA GLY A 57 -4.25 17.90 8.80
C GLY A 57 -3.10 17.68 9.78
N LEU A 58 -2.82 18.72 10.58
CA LEU A 58 -1.75 18.72 11.56
C LEU A 58 -2.15 17.88 12.78
N ILE A 59 -1.27 16.97 13.21
CA ILE A 59 -1.45 16.26 14.48
C ILE A 59 -1.41 17.27 15.65
N PRO A 60 -2.46 17.35 16.49
CA PRO A 60 -2.50 18.29 17.60
C PRO A 60 -1.30 18.07 18.54
N GLN A 61 -0.48 19.11 18.70
CA GLN A 61 0.71 19.07 19.53
C GLN A 61 0.34 19.37 20.98
N SER A 62 -0.16 18.36 21.70
CA SER A 62 -0.33 18.42 23.15
C SER A 62 0.72 17.62 23.88
N THR A 63 0.85 17.87 25.19
CA THR A 63 1.76 17.11 26.06
C THR A 63 1.46 15.62 26.06
N GLN A 64 0.19 15.22 25.94
CA GLN A 64 -0.19 13.81 25.90
C GLN A 64 -0.02 13.18 24.52
N LEU A 65 -0.46 13.85 23.46
CA LEU A 65 -0.39 13.25 22.11
C LEU A 65 1.05 13.13 21.58
N SER A 66 1.95 14.00 22.06
CA SER A 66 3.37 13.95 21.72
C SER A 66 4.14 12.80 22.37
N THR A 67 3.57 12.10 23.37
CA THR A 67 4.21 10.91 23.96
C THR A 67 3.98 9.64 23.14
N PHE A 68 3.05 9.64 22.19
CA PHE A 68 2.77 8.46 21.37
C PHE A 68 3.71 8.37 20.16
N ASN A 69 4.03 7.14 19.77
CA ASN A 69 4.91 6.87 18.64
C ASN A 69 4.25 7.23 17.31
N ASN A 70 5.08 7.33 16.26
CA ASN A 70 4.60 7.48 14.88
C ASN A 70 3.63 6.38 14.45
N ASP A 71 3.80 5.15 14.93
CA ASP A 71 2.96 3.99 14.61
C ASP A 71 1.47 4.24 14.89
N SER A 72 1.15 4.98 15.95
CA SER A 72 -0.22 5.37 16.30
C SER A 72 -0.93 6.21 15.24
N TYR A 73 -0.19 6.78 14.28
CA TYR A 73 -0.68 7.71 13.27
C TYR A 73 -0.41 7.23 11.83
N LEU A 74 0.28 6.09 11.65
CA LEU A 74 0.65 5.57 10.33
C LEU A 74 -0.58 5.25 9.46
N GLU A 75 -0.35 5.12 8.16
CA GLU A 75 -1.40 4.78 7.18
C GLU A 75 -2.59 5.77 7.19
N ASN A 76 -2.33 7.04 7.51
CA ASN A 76 -3.25 8.16 7.29
C ASN A 76 -2.64 9.09 6.24
N PRO A 77 -3.16 9.12 4.99
CA PRO A 77 -2.49 9.80 3.88
C PRO A 77 -2.45 11.33 4.05
N GLY A 78 -3.37 11.93 4.81
CA GLY A 78 -3.45 13.38 4.99
C GLY A 78 -2.81 13.91 6.26
N LEU A 79 -2.48 13.07 7.26
CA LEU A 79 -1.86 13.53 8.50
C LEU A 79 -0.43 14.03 8.26
N CYS A 80 -0.02 15.02 9.04
CA CYS A 80 1.32 15.60 9.01
C CYS A 80 1.70 16.22 10.36
N GLY A 81 2.99 16.52 10.55
CA GLY A 81 3.55 17.05 11.79
C GLY A 81 4.07 15.95 12.72
N PRO A 82 4.83 16.31 13.78
CA PRO A 82 5.33 15.33 14.76
C PRO A 82 4.18 14.52 15.39
N PRO A 83 4.37 13.24 15.71
CA PRO A 83 5.60 12.43 15.61
C PRO A 83 5.92 11.91 14.20
N LEU A 84 5.11 12.21 13.18
CA LEU A 84 5.41 11.80 11.81
C LEU A 84 6.55 12.64 11.21
N SER A 85 7.37 12.02 10.35
CA SER A 85 8.40 12.73 9.58
C SER A 85 7.84 13.61 8.47
N LYS A 86 6.54 13.45 8.15
CA LYS A 86 5.85 14.19 7.10
C LYS A 86 5.55 15.62 7.56
N LYS A 87 6.13 16.62 6.89
CA LYS A 87 5.87 18.04 7.17
C LYS A 87 4.54 18.49 6.59
N CYS A 88 3.83 19.35 7.31
CA CYS A 88 2.63 20.01 6.78
C CYS A 88 3.03 21.08 5.77
N ARG A 89 2.19 21.27 4.75
CA ARG A 89 2.39 22.30 3.73
C ARG A 89 1.74 23.60 4.23
N ASN A 90 2.49 24.68 4.32
CA ASN A 90 1.94 25.99 4.66
C ASN A 90 1.25 26.59 3.43
N GLU A 91 0.02 27.08 3.58
CA GLU A 91 -0.81 27.59 2.48
C GLU A 91 -0.49 29.05 2.07
N ASP A 92 0.54 29.69 2.64
CA ASP A 92 0.91 31.09 2.31
C ASP A 92 1.95 31.25 1.18
N ALA A 93 2.17 30.22 0.36
CA ALA A 93 2.98 30.34 -0.86
C ALA A 93 2.05 30.30 -2.09
N PRO A 94 2.10 31.29 -3.01
CA PRO A 94 1.27 31.29 -4.21
C PRO A 94 1.47 29.97 -4.96
N GLN A 95 0.36 29.33 -5.32
CA GLN A 95 0.27 27.98 -5.86
C GLN A 95 1.41 27.66 -6.84
N GLN A 96 2.47 27.07 -6.29
CA GLN A 96 3.29 26.18 -7.07
C GLN A 96 2.51 24.86 -7.15
N PRO A 97 2.43 24.22 -8.33
CA PRO A 97 1.85 22.90 -8.47
C PRO A 97 2.35 21.98 -7.36
N LEU A 98 1.51 21.03 -6.97
CA LEU A 98 1.86 19.83 -6.20
C LEU A 98 3.37 19.56 -6.26
N PRO A 99 4.12 19.48 -5.15
CA PRO A 99 5.48 19.03 -5.24
C PRO A 99 5.29 17.53 -5.47
N THR A 100 5.31 17.13 -6.74
CA THR A 100 5.80 15.81 -7.08
C THR A 100 6.99 15.60 -6.16
N SER A 101 6.89 14.62 -5.27
CA SER A 101 7.99 14.19 -4.43
C SER A 101 9.11 13.82 -5.40
N ASN A 102 9.94 14.80 -5.73
CA ASN A 102 11.15 14.61 -6.51
C ASN A 102 12.27 14.40 -5.48
N ASN A 103 12.06 13.45 -4.58
CA ASN A 103 13.15 12.57 -4.21
C ASN A 103 13.26 11.57 -5.37
N PRO A 104 14.43 11.38 -5.99
CA PRO A 104 14.62 10.37 -7.03
C PRO A 104 14.57 8.92 -6.49
N LEU A 105 13.80 8.65 -5.43
CA LEU A 105 13.60 7.33 -4.83
C LEU A 105 12.26 7.27 -4.09
N ASP A 106 11.12 7.28 -4.79
CA ASP A 106 9.93 6.47 -4.42
C ASP A 106 8.90 6.30 -5.55
N SER A 107 9.35 6.21 -6.81
CA SER A 107 8.57 5.44 -7.78
C SER A 107 8.84 3.95 -7.54
N ASN A 108 8.08 3.28 -6.67
CA ASN A 108 7.50 1.96 -6.93
C ASN A 108 6.74 1.38 -5.71
N TRP A 109 5.46 1.73 -5.52
CA TRP A 109 4.56 0.97 -4.60
C TRP A 109 4.12 -0.38 -5.20
N THR A 110 5.00 -1.03 -5.99
CA THR A 110 4.92 -2.43 -6.44
C THR A 110 6.27 -3.16 -6.42
N SER A 111 7.31 -2.60 -5.79
CA SER A 111 8.63 -3.28 -5.65
C SER A 111 8.75 -4.21 -4.44
N ASP A 112 7.86 -4.15 -3.46
CA ASP A 112 7.97 -4.98 -2.24
C ASP A 112 7.35 -6.39 -2.35
N ILE A 113 6.78 -6.71 -3.52
CA ILE A 113 6.65 -8.10 -3.93
C ILE A 113 7.62 -8.25 -5.10
N HIS A 114 8.56 -9.19 -4.98
CA HIS A 114 9.60 -9.52 -5.96
C HIS A 114 9.01 -9.96 -7.32
N LEU A 115 8.36 -9.04 -8.04
CA LEU A 115 7.60 -9.32 -9.26
C LEU A 115 8.50 -9.88 -10.36
N TRP A 116 9.75 -9.43 -10.45
CA TRP A 116 10.74 -9.97 -11.37
C TRP A 116 11.19 -11.39 -10.99
N GLU A 117 11.25 -11.73 -9.70
CA GLU A 117 11.54 -13.11 -9.29
C GLU A 117 10.36 -14.03 -9.62
N VAL A 118 9.12 -13.57 -9.47
CA VAL A 118 7.92 -14.31 -9.89
C VAL A 118 7.89 -14.52 -11.41
N ILE A 119 8.28 -13.52 -12.20
CA ILE A 119 8.40 -13.63 -13.66
C ILE A 119 9.50 -14.63 -14.03
N LEU A 120 10.67 -14.57 -13.39
CA LEU A 120 11.78 -15.50 -13.63
C LEU A 120 11.40 -16.95 -13.26
N ILE A 121 10.71 -17.14 -12.13
CA ILE A 121 10.20 -18.44 -11.69
C ILE A 121 9.18 -18.97 -12.72
N GLY A 122 8.23 -18.14 -13.16
CA GLY A 122 7.24 -18.50 -14.17
C GLY A 122 7.87 -18.90 -15.53
N CYS A 123 8.88 -18.16 -15.98
CA CYS A 123 9.61 -18.48 -17.21
C CYS A 123 10.37 -19.81 -17.12
N ALA A 124 11.01 -20.10 -15.98
CA ALA A 124 11.75 -21.35 -15.79
C ALA A 124 10.84 -22.58 -15.85
N PHE A 125 9.70 -22.55 -15.16
CA PHE A 125 8.73 -23.66 -15.20
C PHE A 125 8.05 -23.79 -16.56
N GLY A 126 7.74 -22.67 -17.23
CA GLY A 126 7.14 -22.67 -18.57
C GLY A 126 8.03 -23.33 -19.63
N TRP A 127 9.35 -23.06 -19.60
CA TRP A 127 10.30 -23.70 -20.52
C TRP A 127 10.41 -25.20 -20.30
N VAL A 128 10.47 -25.66 -19.04
CA VAL A 128 10.57 -27.09 -18.71
C VAL A 128 9.34 -27.85 -19.18
N VAL A 129 8.13 -27.34 -18.91
CA VAL A 129 6.88 -27.97 -19.38
C VAL A 129 6.77 -27.94 -20.91
N GLY A 130 7.19 -26.83 -21.55
CA GLY A 130 7.17 -26.70 -23.01
C GLY A 130 8.13 -27.68 -23.70
N VAL A 131 9.36 -27.83 -23.19
CA VAL A 131 10.35 -28.77 -23.74
C VAL A 131 9.93 -30.21 -23.49
N ILE A 132 9.42 -30.56 -22.31
CA ILE A 132 8.96 -31.92 -22.00
C ILE A 132 7.73 -32.28 -22.84
N SER A 133 6.75 -31.39 -22.97
CA SER A 133 5.57 -31.64 -23.81
C SER A 133 5.93 -31.74 -25.29
N GLY A 134 6.79 -30.85 -25.80
CA GLY A 134 7.31 -30.92 -27.17
C GLY A 134 8.10 -32.21 -27.44
N TYR A 135 8.99 -32.60 -26.51
CA TYR A 135 9.77 -33.84 -26.61
C TYR A 135 8.86 -35.08 -26.59
N PHE A 136 7.84 -35.10 -25.73
CA PHE A 136 6.89 -36.20 -25.67
C PHE A 136 6.05 -36.30 -26.96
N ILE A 137 5.60 -35.17 -27.52
CA ILE A 137 4.88 -35.14 -28.81
C ILE A 137 5.76 -35.65 -29.96
N LEU A 138 7.05 -35.32 -29.97
CA LEU A 138 7.99 -35.78 -31.00
C LEU A 138 8.39 -37.24 -30.82
N SER A 139 8.49 -37.71 -29.57
CA SER A 139 8.89 -39.09 -29.23
C SER A 139 7.72 -40.08 -29.25
N ALA A 140 6.49 -39.59 -29.14
CA ALA A 140 5.28 -40.39 -29.28
C ALA A 140 5.04 -40.72 -30.77
N ARG A 141 5.77 -41.73 -31.26
CA ARG A 141 5.62 -42.44 -32.53
C ARG A 141 5.38 -41.53 -33.75
N GLU A 142 6.46 -41.22 -34.45
CA GLU A 142 6.52 -40.69 -35.82
C GLU A 142 5.35 -39.76 -36.21
N PRO A 143 5.39 -38.49 -35.79
CA PRO A 143 4.33 -37.54 -36.08
C PRO A 143 4.17 -37.32 -37.60
N LEU A 144 3.17 -37.98 -38.19
CA LEU A 144 2.82 -37.87 -39.63
C LEU A 144 2.55 -36.43 -40.09
N TRP A 145 2.18 -35.52 -39.18
CA TRP A 145 2.01 -34.10 -39.49
C TRP A 145 3.34 -33.38 -39.75
N LEU A 146 4.41 -33.78 -39.07
CA LEU A 146 5.74 -33.18 -39.18
C LEU A 146 6.37 -33.51 -40.54
N SER A 147 6.27 -34.77 -41.00
CA SER A 147 6.78 -35.19 -42.31
C SER A 147 6.02 -34.52 -43.46
N ARG A 148 4.69 -34.38 -43.34
CA ARG A 148 3.88 -33.63 -44.31
C ARG A 148 4.24 -32.14 -44.37
N PHE A 149 4.56 -31.54 -43.23
CA PHE A 149 4.98 -30.14 -43.16
C PHE A 149 6.37 -29.93 -43.78
N ALA A 150 7.33 -30.81 -43.48
CA ALA A 150 8.68 -30.77 -44.04
C ALA A 150 8.66 -30.85 -45.58
N TRP A 151 7.90 -31.80 -46.13
CA TRP A 151 7.73 -31.93 -47.59
C TRP A 151 7.09 -30.68 -48.22
N LYS A 152 6.11 -30.06 -47.54
CA LYS A 152 5.48 -28.81 -48.01
C LYS A 152 6.43 -27.62 -47.98
N LEU A 153 7.38 -27.58 -47.05
CA LEU A 153 8.42 -26.55 -46.99
C LEU A 153 9.43 -26.74 -48.12
N GLU A 154 9.89 -27.97 -48.33
CA GLU A 154 10.83 -28.33 -49.40
C GLU A 154 10.26 -28.02 -50.79
N TYR A 155 8.97 -28.32 -51.01
CA TYR A 155 8.26 -27.95 -52.22
C TYR A 155 8.23 -26.43 -52.47
N ARG A 156 8.14 -25.61 -51.40
CA ARG A 156 8.13 -24.14 -51.52
C ARG A 156 9.50 -23.51 -51.67
N VAL A 157 10.58 -24.21 -51.31
CA VAL A 157 11.96 -23.72 -51.46
C VAL A 157 12.51 -24.05 -52.85
N LEU A 158 11.98 -25.10 -53.50
CA LEU A 158 12.39 -25.56 -54.82
C LEU A 158 11.59 -24.96 -55.99
N GLN A 159 10.64 -24.05 -55.72
CA GLN A 159 9.92 -23.22 -56.69
C GLN A 159 10.39 -21.76 -56.60
#